data_AF-X1SXP0-F1
#
_entry.id   AF-X1SXP0-F1
#
_cell.length_a   1.000
_cell.length_b   1.000
_cell.length_c   1.000
_cell.angle_alpha   90.00
_cell.angle_beta   90.00
_cell.angle_gamma   90.00
#
_symmetry.space_group_name_H-M   'P 1'
#
loop_
_entity.id
_entity.type
_entity.pdbx_description
1 polymer ?
#
loop_
_entity_poly.entity_id
_entity_poly.type
_entity_poly.pdbx_seq_one_letter_code
_entity_poly.pdbx_strand_id
1 'polypeptide(L)'
;TIGAAFGFEKDFIEAGGDRWVPCYLQNIKQFFNTDITNVVPYASIPGLTDSRKRWKEWIIKKSQLDDNKKKSLKDLEKYLTLTLFTPGITHGIFTCCSMFINQGEYIILPDKRWGNYDNIIEKNIGAKIKSFNYFSEDTIDLKSLEKAMQDVLKTQDKIILILNIPNNPTGYIPTRKEASDLIDLFKKIAIQNKKTLIIFCDDAYEGYTYDIDAIKTSLFYDLFQLEENIIPIKLDGITKELLMYGGRIGALTIGIHKNWITTDLELEQLKVEIENKFSGF
;
A
#
# COMPACT_ATOMS: atom_id res chain seq x y z
N THR A 1 -17.65 -2.52 -2.89
CA THR A 1 -16.47 -3.37 -3.13
C THR A 1 -16.55 -3.89 -4.54
N ILE A 2 -15.60 -3.54 -5.41
CA ILE A 2 -15.49 -4.23 -6.70
C ILE A 2 -15.10 -5.66 -6.37
N GLY A 3 -16.04 -6.60 -6.52
CA GLY A 3 -15.85 -8.04 -6.27
C GLY A 3 -14.83 -8.65 -7.24
N ALA A 4 -14.97 -9.93 -7.54
CA ALA A 4 -14.29 -10.45 -8.72
C ALA A 4 -14.91 -9.78 -9.97
N ALA A 5 -14.09 -9.35 -10.92
CA ALA A 5 -14.60 -8.98 -12.24
C ALA A 5 -15.03 -10.26 -12.96
N PHE A 6 -16.14 -10.20 -13.71
CA PHE A 6 -16.63 -11.30 -14.53
C PHE A 6 -16.77 -10.84 -15.98
N GLY A 7 -16.57 -11.77 -16.92
CA GLY A 7 -16.71 -11.55 -18.35
C GLY A 7 -16.91 -12.88 -19.07
N PHE A 8 -17.24 -12.83 -20.37
CA PHE A 8 -17.12 -14.03 -21.19
C PHE A 8 -15.64 -14.31 -21.44
N GLU A 9 -15.21 -15.56 -21.34
CA GLU A 9 -13.80 -15.94 -21.45
C GLU A 9 -13.17 -15.46 -22.78
N LYS A 10 -13.94 -15.52 -23.87
CA LYS A 10 -13.54 -15.00 -25.19
C LYS A 10 -13.20 -13.49 -25.22
N ASP A 11 -13.70 -12.71 -24.26
CA ASP A 11 -13.51 -11.25 -24.24
C ASP A 11 -12.13 -10.86 -23.69
N PHE A 12 -11.44 -11.76 -22.97
CA PHE A 12 -10.17 -11.45 -22.30
C PHE A 12 -9.11 -12.57 -22.36
N ILE A 13 -9.40 -13.71 -22.99
CA ILE A 13 -8.47 -14.83 -23.19
C ILE A 13 -8.44 -15.20 -24.67
N GLU A 14 -7.23 -15.32 -25.21
CA GLU A 14 -7.04 -15.79 -26.59
C GLU A 14 -7.53 -17.24 -26.72
N ALA A 15 -8.39 -17.49 -27.71
CA ALA A 15 -9.13 -18.76 -27.87
C ALA A 15 -10.07 -19.13 -26.70
N GLY A 16 -10.49 -18.14 -25.89
CA GLY A 16 -11.53 -18.31 -24.88
C GLY A 16 -12.90 -18.64 -25.47
N GLY A 17 -13.74 -19.33 -24.70
CA GLY A 17 -15.11 -19.68 -25.11
C GLY A 17 -16.18 -18.71 -24.60
N ASP A 18 -17.46 -19.03 -24.84
CA ASP A 18 -18.62 -18.26 -24.37
C ASP A 18 -18.95 -18.46 -22.88
N ARG A 19 -18.01 -18.97 -22.09
CA ARG A 19 -18.22 -19.20 -20.66
C ARG A 19 -18.19 -17.90 -19.89
N TRP A 20 -19.21 -17.62 -19.08
CA TRP A 20 -19.20 -16.56 -18.09
C TRP A 20 -18.39 -16.97 -16.86
N VAL A 21 -17.26 -16.30 -16.63
CA VAL A 21 -16.29 -16.68 -15.60
C VAL A 21 -15.71 -15.45 -14.89
N PRO A 22 -15.14 -15.60 -13.68
CA PRO A 22 -14.29 -14.58 -13.10
C PRO A 22 -13.11 -14.31 -14.05
N CYS A 23 -12.76 -13.04 -14.25
CA CYS A 23 -11.59 -12.68 -15.06
C CYS A 23 -10.31 -13.19 -14.39
N TYR A 24 -9.37 -13.70 -15.18
CA TYR A 24 -8.06 -14.20 -14.72
C TYR A 24 -7.01 -13.97 -15.81
N LEU A 25 -5.72 -14.02 -15.47
CA LEU A 25 -4.64 -13.94 -16.46
C LEU A 25 -4.36 -15.33 -17.05
N GLN A 26 -4.32 -15.45 -18.38
CA GLN A 26 -4.11 -16.73 -19.08
C GLN A 26 -2.88 -17.50 -18.56
N ASN A 27 -1.77 -16.79 -18.36
CA ASN A 27 -0.51 -17.37 -17.89
C ASN A 27 -0.58 -17.94 -16.47
N ILE A 28 -1.61 -17.63 -15.67
CA ILE A 28 -1.74 -18.20 -14.33
C ILE A 28 -2.17 -19.68 -14.39
N LYS A 29 -2.89 -20.08 -15.45
CA LYS A 29 -3.37 -21.46 -15.63
C LYS A 29 -2.25 -22.50 -15.50
N GLN A 30 -1.06 -22.19 -16.00
CA GLN A 30 0.08 -23.11 -16.01
C GLN A 30 0.57 -23.47 -14.60
N PHE A 31 0.30 -22.65 -13.58
CA PHE A 31 0.78 -22.88 -12.21
C PHE A 31 -0.13 -23.81 -11.39
N PHE A 32 -1.30 -24.18 -11.89
CA PHE A 32 -2.21 -25.09 -11.18
C PHE A 32 -1.89 -26.58 -11.35
N ASN A 33 -0.98 -26.93 -12.28
CA ASN A 33 -0.46 -28.28 -12.43
C ASN A 33 0.96 -28.38 -11.84
N THR A 34 1.07 -28.15 -10.52
CA THR A 34 2.35 -28.17 -9.79
C THR A 34 2.47 -29.44 -8.94
N ASP A 35 3.70 -29.82 -8.61
CA ASP A 35 3.98 -30.92 -7.68
C ASP A 35 3.40 -30.59 -6.30
N ILE A 36 2.66 -31.54 -5.71
CA ILE A 36 2.02 -31.40 -4.41
C ILE A 36 3.04 -31.09 -3.29
N THR A 37 4.28 -31.55 -3.45
CA THR A 37 5.39 -31.27 -2.53
C THR A 37 5.79 -29.80 -2.49
N ASN A 38 5.38 -28.99 -3.47
CA ASN A 38 5.54 -27.53 -3.44
C ASN A 38 4.37 -26.79 -2.78
N VAL A 39 3.28 -27.50 -2.45
CA VAL A 39 2.02 -26.88 -1.97
C VAL A 39 1.77 -27.19 -0.49
N VAL A 40 1.98 -28.44 -0.08
CA VAL A 40 1.63 -28.91 1.27
C VAL A 40 2.59 -28.49 2.40
N PRO A 41 3.89 -28.21 2.17
CA PRO A 41 4.76 -27.76 3.25
C PRO A 41 4.34 -26.40 3.81
N TYR A 42 4.62 -26.18 5.09
CA TYR A 42 4.45 -24.86 5.70
C TYR A 42 5.36 -23.83 5.02
N ALA A 43 4.79 -22.67 4.71
CA ALA A 43 5.59 -21.46 4.54
C ALA A 43 6.04 -20.95 5.92
N SER A 44 7.17 -20.23 5.95
CA SER A 44 7.54 -19.46 7.14
C SER A 44 6.47 -18.39 7.43
N ILE A 45 6.44 -17.90 8.69
CA ILE A 45 5.42 -16.93 9.15
C ILE A 45 5.32 -15.71 8.21
N PRO A 46 6.43 -15.07 7.77
CA PRO A 46 6.35 -13.94 6.85
C PRO A 46 6.08 -14.33 5.39
N GLY A 47 6.14 -15.63 5.06
CA GLY A 47 6.01 -16.20 3.73
C GLY A 47 7.33 -16.66 3.10
N LEU A 48 7.23 -17.40 1.99
CA LEU A 48 8.39 -17.99 1.29
C LEU A 48 9.41 -16.92 0.90
N THR A 49 10.66 -17.08 1.34
CA THR A 49 11.75 -16.10 1.14
C THR A 49 11.91 -15.67 -0.31
N ASP A 50 11.92 -16.61 -1.25
CA ASP A 50 12.11 -16.30 -2.67
C ASP A 50 10.92 -15.53 -3.25
N SER A 51 9.69 -15.88 -2.86
CA SER A 51 8.49 -15.14 -3.25
C SER A 51 8.50 -13.71 -2.71
N ARG A 52 8.99 -13.51 -1.48
CA ARG A 52 9.11 -12.18 -0.86
C ARG A 52 10.16 -11.32 -1.56
N LYS A 53 11.32 -11.90 -1.90
CA LYS A 53 12.34 -11.24 -2.73
C LYS A 53 11.80 -10.87 -4.10
N ARG A 54 11.08 -11.79 -4.75
CA ARG A 54 10.43 -11.55 -6.04
C ARG A 54 9.37 -10.47 -5.99
N TRP A 55 8.63 -10.37 -4.88
CA TRP A 55 7.68 -9.28 -4.68
C TRP A 55 8.39 -7.93 -4.49
N LYS A 56 9.50 -7.89 -3.75
CA LYS A 56 10.34 -6.70 -3.64
C LYS A 56 10.88 -6.25 -5.01
N GLU A 57 11.37 -7.17 -5.83
CA GLU A 57 11.75 -6.89 -7.22
C GLU A 57 10.58 -6.35 -8.04
N TRP A 58 9.36 -6.88 -7.84
CA TRP A 58 8.16 -6.40 -8.49
C TRP A 58 7.84 -4.95 -8.09
N ILE A 59 7.95 -4.60 -6.81
CA ILE A 59 7.81 -3.22 -6.32
C ILE A 59 8.82 -2.29 -7.00
N ILE A 60 10.08 -2.72 -7.15
CA ILE A 60 11.13 -1.94 -7.83
C ILE A 60 10.81 -1.78 -9.32
N LYS A 61 10.32 -2.83 -9.99
CA LYS A 61 9.91 -2.75 -11.39
C LYS A 61 8.72 -1.80 -11.57
N LYS A 62 7.72 -1.87 -10.70
CA LYS A 62 6.55 -0.96 -10.70
C LYS A 62 6.97 0.50 -10.53
N SER A 63 7.99 0.76 -9.71
CA SER A 63 8.51 2.12 -9.49
C SER A 63 9.12 2.75 -10.74
N GLN A 64 9.48 1.95 -11.73
CA GLN A 64 10.08 2.39 -12.99
C GLN A 64 9.05 2.56 -14.11
N LEU A 65 7.75 2.34 -13.86
CA LEU A 65 6.70 2.51 -14.87
C LEU A 65 6.37 3.98 -15.15
N ASP A 66 6.77 4.91 -14.29
CA ASP A 66 6.73 6.35 -14.58
C ASP A 66 8.10 6.81 -15.09
N ASP A 67 8.18 7.08 -16.39
CA ASP A 67 9.41 7.52 -17.06
C ASP A 67 10.04 8.76 -16.41
N ASN A 68 9.22 9.62 -15.80
CA ASN A 68 9.67 10.84 -15.13
C ASN A 68 10.42 10.56 -13.81
N LYS A 69 10.21 9.39 -13.19
CA LYS A 69 10.73 9.07 -11.84
C LYS A 69 11.85 8.01 -11.83
N LYS A 70 12.21 7.45 -12.99
CA LYS A 70 13.20 6.37 -13.12
C LYS A 70 14.57 6.64 -12.47
N LYS A 71 15.01 7.90 -12.36
CA LYS A 71 16.35 8.26 -11.85
C LYS A 71 16.41 8.49 -10.33
N SER A 72 15.29 8.75 -9.66
CA SER A 72 15.29 9.25 -8.28
C SER A 72 15.21 8.14 -7.20
N LEU A 73 14.99 6.89 -7.61
CA LEU A 73 14.75 5.75 -6.73
C LEU A 73 15.93 4.78 -6.60
N LYS A 74 17.17 5.25 -6.85
CA LYS A 74 18.38 4.40 -6.83
C LYS A 74 18.57 3.62 -5.53
N ASP A 75 18.16 4.21 -4.42
CA ASP A 75 18.32 3.63 -3.09
C ASP A 75 17.12 2.78 -2.65
N LEU A 76 16.04 2.74 -3.43
CA LEU A 76 14.79 2.05 -3.07
C LEU A 76 15.05 0.59 -2.71
N GLU A 77 15.76 -0.15 -3.55
CA GLU A 77 16.07 -1.55 -3.28
C GLU A 77 16.81 -1.76 -1.95
N LYS A 78 17.77 -0.88 -1.64
CA LYS A 78 18.59 -1.00 -0.44
C LYS A 78 17.78 -0.79 0.83
N TYR A 79 16.86 0.17 0.84
CA TYR A 79 16.11 0.57 2.04
C TYR A 79 14.65 0.09 2.08
N LEU A 80 14.24 -0.83 1.20
CA LEU A 80 13.01 -1.58 1.41
C LEU A 80 13.25 -2.78 2.32
N THR A 81 12.33 -2.99 3.28
CA THR A 81 12.24 -4.25 4.02
C THR A 81 11.91 -5.41 3.06
N LEU A 82 12.13 -6.63 3.52
CA LEU A 82 11.58 -7.79 2.83
C LEU A 82 10.06 -7.84 3.08
N THR A 83 9.27 -8.03 2.03
CA THR A 83 7.80 -8.01 2.09
C THR A 83 7.26 -9.01 3.10
N LEU A 84 6.34 -8.62 3.99
CA LEU A 84 5.53 -9.55 4.79
C LEU A 84 4.28 -9.95 3.98
N PHE A 85 4.11 -11.24 3.69
CA PHE A 85 2.86 -11.71 3.11
C PHE A 85 1.77 -11.86 4.18
N THR A 86 0.54 -11.48 3.81
CA THR A 86 -0.63 -11.48 4.70
C THR A 86 -1.84 -12.11 4.00
N PRO A 87 -2.87 -12.57 4.76
CA PRO A 87 -4.16 -13.02 4.22
C PRO A 87 -4.98 -11.93 3.50
N GLY A 88 -4.47 -11.46 2.36
CA GLY A 88 -4.96 -10.31 1.61
C GLY A 88 -4.63 -8.98 2.30
N ILE A 89 -4.78 -7.89 1.55
CA ILE A 89 -4.51 -6.52 2.03
C ILE A 89 -5.35 -6.18 3.27
N THR A 90 -6.55 -6.76 3.42
CA THR A 90 -7.38 -6.63 4.62
C THR A 90 -6.63 -6.95 5.90
N HIS A 91 -5.91 -8.08 5.92
CA HIS A 91 -5.08 -8.45 7.07
C HIS A 91 -3.83 -7.58 7.14
N GLY A 92 -3.23 -7.21 6.00
CA GLY A 92 -2.12 -6.24 5.97
C GLY A 92 -2.46 -4.90 6.64
N ILE A 93 -3.64 -4.34 6.37
CA ILE A 93 -4.14 -3.11 7.02
C ILE A 93 -4.33 -3.35 8.51
N PHE A 94 -4.93 -4.47 8.91
CA PHE A 94 -5.06 -4.83 10.32
C PHE A 94 -3.69 -4.91 11.01
N THR A 95 -2.72 -5.59 10.40
CA THR A 95 -1.35 -5.70 10.90
C THR A 95 -0.72 -4.31 11.06
N CYS A 96 -0.78 -3.44 10.03
CA CYS A 96 -0.33 -2.05 10.14
C CYS A 96 -1.00 -1.29 11.28
N CYS A 97 -2.33 -1.38 11.39
CA CYS A 97 -3.05 -0.70 12.45
C CYS A 97 -2.62 -1.21 13.84
N SER A 98 -2.48 -2.53 13.99
CA SER A 98 -2.06 -3.14 15.26
C SER A 98 -0.62 -2.79 15.68
N MET A 99 0.26 -2.50 14.72
CA MET A 99 1.64 -2.10 15.00
C MET A 99 1.76 -0.62 15.36
N PHE A 100 0.97 0.25 14.74
CA PHE A 100 1.22 1.69 14.79
C PHE A 100 0.17 2.50 15.55
N ILE A 101 -1.02 1.94 15.80
CA ILE A 101 -2.17 2.67 16.36
C ILE A 101 -2.55 2.08 17.70
N ASN A 102 -2.61 2.93 18.73
CA ASN A 102 -3.13 2.54 20.03
C ASN A 102 -4.65 2.75 20.12
N GLN A 103 -5.30 2.02 21.02
CA GLN A 103 -6.71 2.25 21.34
C GLN A 103 -6.95 3.72 21.72
N GLY A 104 -8.00 4.32 21.15
CA GLY A 104 -8.37 5.71 21.37
C GLY A 104 -7.58 6.75 20.55
N GLU A 105 -6.47 6.37 19.89
CA GLU A 105 -5.77 7.23 18.94
C GLU A 105 -6.57 7.39 17.64
N TYR A 106 -6.31 8.47 16.92
CA TYR A 106 -6.88 8.83 15.64
C TYR A 106 -6.01 8.35 14.47
N ILE A 107 -6.67 7.79 13.47
CA ILE A 107 -6.16 7.62 12.10
C ILE A 107 -7.00 8.48 11.15
N ILE A 108 -6.35 9.09 10.17
CA ILE A 108 -6.97 9.99 9.20
C ILE A 108 -7.40 9.21 7.96
N LEU A 109 -8.66 9.35 7.57
CA LEU A 109 -9.25 8.71 6.39
C LEU A 109 -10.18 9.66 5.64
N PRO A 110 -10.34 9.52 4.32
CA PRO A 110 -11.36 10.28 3.60
C PRO A 110 -12.77 9.86 4.00
N ASP A 111 -13.74 10.75 3.84
CA ASP A 111 -15.18 10.45 3.95
C ASP A 111 -15.65 9.44 2.87
N LYS A 112 -14.95 9.39 1.73
CA LYS A 112 -15.12 8.40 0.67
C LYS A 112 -14.06 7.30 0.79
N ARG A 113 -14.43 6.19 1.44
CA ARG A 113 -13.50 5.10 1.75
C ARG A 113 -14.15 3.72 1.71
N TRP A 114 -13.32 2.69 1.67
CA TRP A 114 -13.76 1.31 1.80
C TRP A 114 -14.21 1.02 3.24
N GLY A 115 -15.50 0.70 3.43
CA GLY A 115 -16.11 0.60 4.77
C GLY A 115 -15.55 -0.48 5.71
N ASN A 116 -14.69 -1.39 5.23
CA ASN A 116 -14.01 -2.31 6.14
C ASN A 116 -12.88 -1.66 6.93
N TYR A 117 -12.36 -0.50 6.50
CA TYR A 117 -11.43 0.28 7.33
C TYR A 117 -12.07 0.59 8.69
N ASP A 118 -13.33 1.02 8.70
CA ASP A 118 -14.10 1.34 9.91
C ASP A 118 -14.20 0.12 10.85
N ASN A 119 -14.50 -1.06 10.31
CA ASN A 119 -14.55 -2.28 11.12
C ASN A 119 -13.17 -2.63 11.72
N ILE A 120 -12.11 -2.55 10.93
CA ILE A 120 -10.74 -2.84 11.42
C ILE A 120 -10.35 -1.83 12.51
N ILE A 121 -10.48 -0.55 12.22
CA ILE A 121 -9.95 0.53 13.05
C ILE A 121 -10.78 0.71 14.32
N GLU A 122 -12.10 0.85 14.19
CA GLU A 122 -12.94 1.20 15.34
C GLU A 122 -13.32 -0.05 16.16
N LYS A 123 -13.66 -1.16 15.51
CA LYS A 123 -14.16 -2.36 16.22
C LYS A 123 -13.04 -3.27 16.68
N ASN A 124 -12.03 -3.52 15.85
CA ASN A 124 -10.99 -4.49 16.19
C ASN A 124 -9.82 -3.84 16.93
N ILE A 125 -9.40 -2.64 16.51
CA ILE A 125 -8.28 -1.92 17.13
C ILE A 125 -8.77 -0.99 18.26
N GLY A 126 -10.02 -0.52 18.22
CA GLY A 126 -10.53 0.44 19.20
C GLY A 126 -9.97 1.87 19.02
N ALA A 127 -9.42 2.15 17.84
CA ALA A 127 -8.97 3.48 17.44
C ALA A 127 -10.15 4.32 16.91
N LYS A 128 -9.91 5.59 16.63
CA LYS A 128 -10.91 6.55 16.13
C LYS A 128 -10.57 7.00 14.72
N ILE A 129 -11.59 7.27 13.92
CA ILE A 129 -11.39 7.83 12.58
C ILE A 129 -11.56 9.34 12.62
N LYS A 130 -10.52 10.08 12.22
CA LYS A 130 -10.62 11.50 11.90
C LYS A 130 -10.86 11.64 10.40
N SER A 131 -12.11 11.90 10.00
CA SER A 131 -12.43 12.07 8.59
C SER A 131 -12.08 13.46 8.04
N PHE A 132 -11.69 13.49 6.76
CA PHE A 132 -11.63 14.70 5.93
C PHE A 132 -12.49 14.50 4.68
N ASN A 133 -12.92 15.59 4.05
CA ASN A 133 -13.64 15.52 2.77
C ASN A 133 -12.67 15.01 1.71
N TYR A 134 -13.04 14.02 0.92
CA TYR A 134 -12.14 13.55 -0.13
C TYR A 134 -12.04 14.56 -1.27
N PHE A 135 -13.15 15.22 -1.59
CA PHE A 135 -13.24 16.18 -2.69
C PHE A 135 -13.66 17.58 -2.24
N SER A 136 -13.08 18.58 -2.90
CA SER A 136 -13.58 19.94 -2.98
C SER A 136 -13.80 20.21 -4.46
N GLU A 137 -15.06 20.32 -4.87
CA GLU A 137 -15.46 20.29 -6.27
C GLU A 137 -14.99 18.98 -6.93
N ASP A 138 -14.12 19.04 -7.93
CA ASP A 138 -13.66 17.88 -8.71
C ASP A 138 -12.22 17.44 -8.39
N THR A 139 -11.61 18.01 -7.35
CA THR A 139 -10.21 17.76 -6.96
C THR A 139 -10.08 17.36 -5.50
N ILE A 140 -8.94 16.78 -5.13
CA ILE A 140 -8.69 16.39 -3.73
C ILE A 140 -8.75 17.60 -2.80
N ASP A 141 -9.53 17.50 -1.72
CA ASP A 141 -9.64 18.58 -0.72
C ASP A 141 -8.45 18.60 0.24
N LEU A 142 -7.35 19.19 -0.22
CA LEU A 142 -6.13 19.37 0.56
C LEU A 142 -6.34 20.22 1.82
N LYS A 143 -7.30 21.16 1.80
CA LYS A 143 -7.59 22.01 2.97
C LYS A 143 -8.25 21.21 4.07
N SER A 144 -9.19 20.34 3.73
CA SER A 144 -9.84 19.44 4.68
C SER A 144 -8.85 18.41 5.24
N LEU A 145 -7.98 17.85 4.39
CA LEU A 145 -6.90 16.96 4.82
C LEU A 145 -5.93 17.66 5.78
N GLU A 146 -5.44 18.85 5.41
CA GLU A 146 -4.54 19.65 6.26
C GLU A 146 -5.18 19.94 7.62
N LYS A 147 -6.45 20.36 7.64
CA LYS A 147 -7.18 20.62 8.88
C LYS A 147 -7.29 19.36 9.74
N ALA A 148 -7.60 18.21 9.15
CA ALA A 148 -7.67 16.94 9.87
C ALA A 148 -6.32 16.56 10.50
N MET A 149 -5.22 16.72 9.75
CA MET A 149 -3.85 16.49 10.25
C MET A 149 -3.52 17.40 11.42
N GLN A 150 -3.78 18.70 11.30
CA GLN A 150 -3.53 19.68 12.36
C GLN A 150 -4.38 19.42 13.61
N ASP A 151 -5.64 19.00 13.44
CA ASP A 151 -6.50 18.65 14.56
C ASP A 151 -6.01 17.42 15.33
N VAL A 152 -5.53 16.39 14.63
CA VAL A 152 -4.94 15.19 15.27
C VAL A 152 -3.71 15.57 16.07
N LEU A 153 -2.83 16.41 15.50
CA LEU A 153 -1.60 16.86 16.14
C LEU A 153 -1.80 17.68 17.42
N LYS A 154 -3.00 18.20 17.67
CA LYS A 154 -3.34 18.85 18.97
C LYS A 154 -3.38 17.85 20.13
N THR A 155 -3.61 16.57 19.82
CA THR A 155 -3.87 15.53 20.82
C THR A 155 -2.97 14.30 20.71
N GLN A 156 -2.15 14.21 19.65
CA GLN A 156 -1.26 13.09 19.35
C GLN A 156 0.08 13.55 18.79
N ASP A 157 1.12 12.77 19.09
CA ASP A 157 2.49 13.05 18.64
C ASP A 157 2.83 12.47 17.26
N LYS A 158 1.90 11.74 16.65
CA LYS A 158 2.07 11.15 15.31
C LYS A 158 0.78 11.25 14.52
N ILE A 159 0.92 11.36 13.20
CA ILE A 159 -0.16 11.22 12.24
C ILE A 159 -0.08 9.83 11.63
N ILE A 160 -1.23 9.19 11.48
CA ILE A 160 -1.38 7.94 10.76
C ILE A 160 -2.49 8.16 9.75
N LEU A 161 -2.27 7.80 8.49
CA LEU A 161 -3.25 8.00 7.42
C LEU A 161 -3.22 6.87 6.40
N ILE A 162 -4.36 6.56 5.78
CA ILE A 162 -4.44 5.63 4.66
C ILE A 162 -4.69 6.41 3.37
N LEU A 163 -3.83 6.20 2.38
CA LEU A 163 -4.05 6.59 1.00
C LEU A 163 -4.45 5.36 0.20
N ASN A 164 -5.69 5.31 -0.27
CA ASN A 164 -6.14 4.30 -1.20
C ASN A 164 -6.25 4.91 -2.59
N ILE A 165 -5.30 4.60 -3.47
CA ILE A 165 -5.18 5.20 -4.81
C ILE A 165 -4.82 4.10 -5.81
N PRO A 166 -5.61 3.91 -6.89
CA PRO A 166 -6.97 4.40 -7.12
C PRO A 166 -7.93 4.16 -5.95
N ASN A 167 -8.81 5.12 -5.68
CA ASN A 167 -9.70 5.09 -4.52
C ASN A 167 -10.90 4.14 -4.72
N ASN A 168 -11.21 3.36 -3.69
CA ASN A 168 -12.48 2.67 -3.52
C ASN A 168 -13.31 3.43 -2.47
N PRO A 169 -14.50 3.96 -2.81
CA PRO A 169 -15.35 3.50 -3.92
C PRO A 169 -15.32 4.35 -5.20
N THR A 170 -14.62 5.48 -5.22
CA THR A 170 -14.82 6.52 -6.24
C THR A 170 -14.18 6.21 -7.59
N GLY A 171 -13.18 5.32 -7.63
CA GLY A 171 -12.31 5.09 -8.77
C GLY A 171 -11.29 6.19 -9.01
N TYR A 172 -11.26 7.23 -8.15
CA TYR A 172 -10.47 8.43 -8.39
C TYR A 172 -8.96 8.17 -8.32
N ILE A 173 -8.25 8.83 -9.23
CA ILE A 173 -6.79 8.80 -9.33
C ILE A 173 -6.34 10.24 -9.45
N PRO A 174 -5.51 10.76 -8.53
CA PRO A 174 -5.04 12.12 -8.63
C PRO A 174 -4.27 12.37 -9.92
N THR A 175 -4.44 13.57 -10.47
CA THR A 175 -3.55 14.10 -11.50
C THR A 175 -2.12 14.20 -10.97
N ARG A 176 -1.13 14.29 -11.87
CA ARG A 176 0.27 14.54 -11.47
C ARG A 176 0.41 15.80 -10.61
N LYS A 177 -0.38 16.84 -10.89
CA LYS A 177 -0.39 18.08 -10.12
C LYS A 177 -0.92 17.83 -8.70
N GLU A 178 -2.07 17.20 -8.55
CA GLU A 178 -2.66 16.93 -7.23
C GLU A 178 -1.78 15.98 -6.39
N ALA A 179 -1.14 15.01 -7.03
CA ALA A 179 -0.14 14.17 -6.39
C ALA A 179 1.04 15.02 -5.87
N SER A 180 1.55 15.96 -6.66
CA SER A 180 2.59 16.89 -6.20
C SER A 180 2.11 17.74 -5.02
N ASP A 181 0.88 18.27 -5.10
CA ASP A 181 0.32 19.09 -4.03
C ASP A 181 0.12 18.30 -2.72
N LEU A 182 -0.27 17.02 -2.81
CA LEU A 182 -0.33 16.09 -1.66
C LEU A 182 1.06 15.89 -1.02
N ILE A 183 2.08 15.67 -1.86
CA ILE A 183 3.46 15.48 -1.39
C ILE A 183 3.98 16.73 -0.70
N ASP A 184 3.72 17.91 -1.27
CA ASP A 184 4.09 19.19 -0.66
C ASP A 184 3.37 19.42 0.67
N LEU A 185 2.09 19.03 0.78
CA LEU A 185 1.36 19.07 2.05
C LEU A 185 2.00 18.17 3.11
N PHE A 186 2.31 16.90 2.78
CA PHE A 186 2.93 15.99 3.74
C PHE A 186 4.30 16.49 4.19
N LYS A 187 5.12 16.98 3.25
CA LYS A 187 6.42 17.59 3.55
C LYS A 187 6.28 18.80 4.47
N LYS A 188 5.36 19.72 4.15
CA LYS A 188 5.06 20.91 4.95
C LYS A 188 4.69 20.52 6.39
N ILE A 189 3.75 19.59 6.57
CA ILE A 189 3.30 19.17 7.90
C ILE A 189 4.42 18.49 8.69
N ALA A 190 5.18 17.60 8.05
CA ALA A 190 6.30 16.90 8.66
C ALA A 190 7.38 17.89 9.17
N ILE A 191 7.76 18.87 8.36
CA ILE A 191 8.79 19.86 8.71
C ILE A 191 8.30 20.82 9.80
N GLN A 192 7.11 21.40 9.63
CA GLN A 192 6.60 22.44 10.52
C GLN A 192 6.36 21.92 11.94
N ASN A 193 5.88 20.68 12.07
CA ASN A 193 5.50 20.13 13.37
C ASN A 193 6.60 19.27 13.99
N LYS A 194 7.59 18.82 13.20
CA LYS A 194 8.63 17.86 13.62
C LYS A 194 8.03 16.58 14.23
N LYS A 195 6.91 16.11 13.66
CA LYS A 195 6.16 14.93 14.10
C LYS A 195 6.20 13.83 13.06
N THR A 196 6.04 12.58 13.49
CA THR A 196 6.06 11.42 12.60
C THR A 196 4.76 11.30 11.82
N LEU A 197 4.84 11.07 10.50
CA LEU A 197 3.73 10.78 9.61
C LEU A 197 3.90 9.34 9.12
N ILE A 198 3.00 8.45 9.50
CA ILE A 198 2.97 7.07 9.03
C ILE A 198 1.86 6.95 7.99
N ILE A 199 2.24 6.62 6.75
CA ILE A 199 1.33 6.66 5.61
C ILE A 199 1.18 5.25 5.05
N PHE A 200 -0.01 4.68 5.20
CA PHE A 200 -0.35 3.39 4.61
C PHE A 200 -0.85 3.63 3.18
N CYS A 201 -0.07 3.23 2.18
CA CYS A 201 -0.47 3.23 0.78
C CYS A 201 -1.21 1.92 0.48
N ASP A 202 -2.54 1.94 0.53
CA ASP A 202 -3.39 0.85 0.06
C ASP A 202 -3.45 0.90 -1.48
N ASP A 203 -2.51 0.19 -2.08
CA ASP A 203 -2.24 0.09 -3.50
C ASP A 203 -2.93 -1.12 -4.13
N ALA A 204 -4.05 -1.57 -3.55
CA ALA A 204 -4.84 -2.67 -4.10
C ALA A 204 -5.19 -2.50 -5.59
N TYR A 205 -5.19 -1.26 -6.10
CA TYR A 205 -5.55 -0.93 -7.48
C TYR A 205 -4.42 -0.22 -8.26
N GLU A 206 -3.17 -0.16 -7.77
CA GLU A 206 -2.09 0.67 -8.35
C GLU A 206 -1.93 0.53 -9.87
N GLY A 207 -2.13 -0.67 -10.41
CA GLY A 207 -2.02 -0.93 -11.86
C GLY A 207 -3.21 -0.48 -12.70
N TYR A 208 -4.31 -0.04 -12.11
CA TYR A 208 -5.57 0.27 -12.81
C TYR A 208 -5.66 1.77 -13.10
N THR A 209 -4.67 2.30 -13.83
CA THR A 209 -4.57 3.72 -14.18
C THR A 209 -4.77 3.92 -15.69
N TYR A 210 -5.86 4.57 -16.07
CA TYR A 210 -6.25 4.71 -17.49
C TYR A 210 -6.09 6.13 -18.03
N ASP A 211 -6.27 7.14 -17.19
CA ASP A 211 -6.17 8.55 -17.58
C ASP A 211 -4.70 8.96 -17.81
N ILE A 212 -4.42 9.65 -18.92
CA ILE A 212 -3.09 10.12 -19.31
C ILE A 212 -2.49 11.11 -18.29
N ASP A 213 -3.32 11.95 -17.68
CA ASP A 213 -2.90 13.03 -16.78
C ASP A 213 -2.79 12.57 -15.32
N ALA A 214 -3.34 11.39 -15.02
CA ALA A 214 -3.23 10.75 -13.71
C ALA A 214 -1.84 10.20 -13.43
N ILE A 215 -1.51 10.07 -12.13
CA ILE A 215 -0.32 9.33 -11.72
C ILE A 215 -0.39 7.87 -12.20
N LYS A 216 0.77 7.33 -12.59
CA LYS A 216 0.90 5.98 -13.16
C LYS A 216 1.47 4.95 -12.18
N THR A 217 1.95 5.42 -11.04
CA THR A 217 2.59 4.62 -10.00
C THR A 217 2.10 5.09 -8.63
N SER A 218 2.27 4.24 -7.62
CA SER A 218 1.92 4.58 -6.25
C SER A 218 2.66 5.81 -5.72
N LEU A 219 1.96 6.60 -4.89
CA LEU A 219 2.58 7.69 -4.11
C LEU A 219 3.61 7.18 -3.09
N PHE A 220 3.62 5.88 -2.76
CA PHE A 220 4.65 5.27 -1.92
C PHE A 220 6.06 5.66 -2.35
N TYR A 221 6.33 5.70 -3.66
CA TYR A 221 7.65 6.02 -4.19
C TYR A 221 8.05 7.48 -4.01
N ASP A 222 7.09 8.40 -4.04
CA ASP A 222 7.34 9.82 -3.76
C ASP A 222 7.56 10.02 -2.26
N LEU A 223 6.70 9.41 -1.44
CA LEU A 223 6.79 9.47 0.02
C LEU A 223 8.11 8.91 0.57
N PHE A 224 8.63 7.85 -0.06
CA PHE A 224 9.90 7.23 0.30
C PHE A 224 11.10 8.19 0.18
N GLN A 225 10.99 9.24 -0.63
CA GLN A 225 12.05 10.21 -0.86
C GLN A 225 11.92 11.46 0.02
N LEU A 226 10.89 11.54 0.87
CA LEU A 226 10.64 12.70 1.72
C LEU A 226 11.43 12.64 3.02
N GLU A 227 11.08 13.52 3.95
CA GLU A 227 11.76 13.68 5.23
C GLU A 227 11.74 12.42 6.09
N GLU A 228 12.74 12.27 6.96
CA GLU A 228 12.94 11.06 7.76
C GLU A 228 11.83 10.73 8.75
N ASN A 229 10.98 11.70 9.06
CA ASN A 229 9.81 11.51 9.90
C ASN A 229 8.57 11.08 9.10
N ILE A 230 8.67 10.89 7.79
CA ILE A 230 7.64 10.31 6.94
C ILE A 230 7.97 8.83 6.69
N ILE A 231 7.09 7.95 7.16
CA ILE A 231 7.25 6.50 7.09
C ILE A 231 6.17 5.95 6.15
N PRO A 232 6.49 5.71 4.87
CA PRO A 232 5.55 5.08 3.95
C PRO A 232 5.54 3.56 4.13
N ILE A 233 4.35 2.98 4.08
CA ILE A 233 4.13 1.54 4.11
C ILE A 233 3.29 1.17 2.90
N LYS A 234 3.83 0.33 2.04
CA LYS A 234 3.12 -0.19 0.88
C LYS A 234 2.29 -1.39 1.27
N LEU A 235 1.01 -1.37 0.90
CA LEU A 235 0.07 -2.46 1.04
C LEU A 235 -0.48 -2.81 -0.34
N ASP A 236 -0.01 -3.91 -0.92
CA ASP A 236 -0.42 -4.37 -2.24
C ASP A 236 -0.65 -5.89 -2.25
N GLY A 237 -0.90 -6.50 -3.41
CA GLY A 237 -1.10 -7.94 -3.47
C GLY A 237 -1.75 -8.46 -4.74
N ILE A 238 -1.82 -9.79 -4.83
CA ILE A 238 -2.22 -10.49 -6.07
C ILE A 238 -3.71 -10.40 -6.38
N THR A 239 -4.52 -9.96 -5.41
CA THR A 239 -5.99 -10.02 -5.46
C THR A 239 -6.53 -9.30 -6.71
N LYS A 240 -6.00 -8.13 -7.02
CA LYS A 240 -6.40 -7.33 -8.19
C LYS A 240 -5.28 -7.24 -9.21
N GLU A 241 -4.03 -7.02 -8.78
CA GLU A 241 -2.87 -6.92 -9.68
C GLU A 241 -2.72 -8.15 -10.58
N LEU A 242 -3.00 -9.36 -10.06
CA LEU A 242 -2.90 -10.61 -10.80
C LEU A 242 -4.25 -11.30 -11.02
N LEU A 243 -5.37 -10.62 -10.74
CA LEU A 243 -6.72 -11.19 -10.82
C LEU A 243 -6.91 -12.51 -10.02
N MET A 244 -6.13 -12.70 -8.95
CA MET A 244 -6.18 -13.88 -8.08
C MET A 244 -7.03 -13.60 -6.83
N TYR A 245 -8.31 -13.27 -7.00
CA TYR A 245 -9.18 -12.78 -5.94
C TYR A 245 -9.27 -13.71 -4.72
N GLY A 246 -9.43 -15.01 -4.98
CA GLY A 246 -9.53 -16.06 -3.96
C GLY A 246 -8.18 -16.51 -3.40
N GLY A 247 -7.06 -16.02 -3.94
CA GLY A 247 -5.72 -16.40 -3.47
C GLY A 247 -5.40 -15.83 -2.08
N ARG A 248 -6.05 -14.73 -1.69
CA ARG A 248 -5.90 -14.10 -0.36
C ARG A 248 -4.42 -13.86 0.02
N ILE A 249 -3.60 -13.42 -0.93
CA ILE A 249 -2.21 -13.00 -0.67
C ILE A 249 -2.12 -11.49 -0.82
N GLY A 250 -1.88 -10.82 0.29
CA GLY A 250 -1.50 -9.41 0.38
C GLY A 250 -0.04 -9.31 0.79
N ALA A 251 0.55 -8.15 0.61
CA ALA A 251 1.94 -7.85 0.85
C ALA A 251 2.04 -6.52 1.60
N LEU A 252 2.92 -6.48 2.60
CA LEU A 252 3.24 -5.32 3.41
C LEU A 252 4.74 -5.07 3.31
N THR A 253 5.13 -3.89 2.85
CA THR A 253 6.53 -3.48 2.72
C THR A 253 6.73 -2.10 3.32
N ILE A 254 7.74 -1.95 4.19
CA ILE A 254 8.06 -0.67 4.85
C ILE A 254 9.24 -0.02 4.11
N GLY A 255 9.13 1.28 3.85
CA GLY A 255 10.25 2.11 3.42
C GLY A 255 11.08 2.57 4.61
N ILE A 256 12.35 2.17 4.67
CA ILE A 256 13.31 2.66 5.67
C ILE A 256 13.89 3.97 5.14
N HIS A 257 13.87 5.03 5.94
CA HIS A 257 14.50 6.27 5.52
C HIS A 257 16.02 6.18 5.66
N LYS A 258 16.76 6.61 4.63
CA LYS A 258 18.22 6.50 4.59
C LYS A 258 18.94 7.24 5.73
N ASN A 259 18.36 8.33 6.25
CA ASN A 259 18.98 9.11 7.33
C ASN A 259 18.86 8.46 8.70
N TRP A 260 18.04 7.41 8.88
CA TRP A 260 18.00 6.65 10.13
C TRP A 260 19.25 5.79 10.32
N ILE A 261 20.06 5.65 9.27
CA ILE A 261 21.16 4.70 9.17
C ILE A 261 22.44 5.47 8.89
N THR A 262 23.49 5.19 9.67
CA THR A 262 24.83 5.73 9.42
C THR A 262 25.76 4.72 8.75
N THR A 263 25.53 3.42 8.95
CA THR A 263 26.34 2.34 8.36
C THR A 263 25.49 1.21 7.77
N ASP A 264 26.08 0.44 6.83
CA ASP A 264 25.41 -0.75 6.28
C ASP A 264 25.12 -1.81 7.35
N LEU A 265 25.94 -1.88 8.41
CA LEU A 265 25.70 -2.78 9.53
C LEU A 265 24.41 -2.42 10.30
N GLU A 266 24.20 -1.13 10.57
CA GLU A 266 22.97 -0.65 11.23
C GLU A 266 21.72 -0.90 10.39
N LEU A 267 21.82 -0.76 9.05
CA LEU A 267 20.72 -1.08 8.15
C LEU A 267 20.33 -2.55 8.24
N GLU A 268 21.32 -3.44 8.19
CA GLU A 268 21.06 -4.88 8.28
C GLU A 268 20.53 -5.28 9.65
N GLN A 269 21.03 -4.67 10.74
CA GLN A 269 20.47 -4.84 12.09
C GLN A 269 19.00 -4.41 12.15
N LEU A 270 18.66 -3.23 11.63
CA LEU A 270 17.28 -2.74 11.61
C LEU A 270 16.36 -3.66 10.79
N LYS A 271 16.82 -4.13 9.62
CA LYS A 271 16.05 -5.09 8.80
C LYS A 271 15.83 -6.41 9.53
N VAL A 272 16.83 -6.92 10.24
CA VAL A 272 16.72 -8.13 11.07
C VAL A 272 15.71 -7.92 12.20
N GLU A 273 15.74 -6.78 12.88
CA GLU A 273 14.75 -6.48 13.93
C GLU A 273 13.33 -6.41 13.38
N ILE A 274 13.13 -5.77 12.22
CA ILE A 274 11.82 -5.76 11.56
C ILE A 274 11.40 -7.17 11.15
N GLU A 275 12.32 -7.97 10.62
CA GLU A 275 12.07 -9.36 10.22
C GLU A 275 11.68 -10.24 11.41
N ASN A 276 12.34 -10.06 12.57
CA ASN A 276 12.00 -10.74 13.81
C ASN A 276 10.56 -10.41 14.21
N LYS A 277 10.18 -9.13 14.17
CA LYS A 277 8.80 -8.69 14.50
C LYS A 277 7.77 -9.27 13.53
N PHE A 278 8.08 -9.30 12.22
CA PHE A 278 7.22 -9.94 11.23
C PHE A 278 7.08 -11.45 11.43
N SER A 279 8.13 -12.08 11.96
CA SER A 279 8.15 -13.51 12.26
C SER A 279 7.53 -13.86 13.62
N GLY A 280 7.15 -12.87 14.43
CA GLY A 280 6.59 -13.08 15.77
C GLY A 280 7.62 -13.38 16.86
N PHE A 281 8.89 -12.96 16.67
CA PHE A 281 9.97 -13.02 17.66
C PHE A 281 10.23 -11.65 18.32
#